data_AF-A0A5E7ENB1-F1
#
_entry.id   AF-A0A5E7ENB1-F1
#
_cell.length_a   1.000
_cell.length_b   1.000
_cell.length_c   1.000
_cell.angle_alpha   90.00
_cell.angle_beta   90.00
_cell.angle_gamma   90.00
#
_symmetry.space_group_name_H-M   'P 1'
#
loop_
_entity.id
_entity.type
_entity.pdbx_description
1 polymer ?
#
loop_
_entity_poly.entity_id
_entity_poly.type
_entity_poly.pdbx_seq_one_letter_code
_entity_poly.pdbx_strand_id
1 'polypeptide(L)'
;MRVVQLAPVQVASLNLEGSREGNARLGLIDLIRLSNTAGNMTVLVATEDSIKHTVELCFKDSVLVCENEKNEAKQCVVNALQHTLDHSRHFLDAPGQSKAVAVLQQISKDYLQEGGEDISPLVLGKVLAEVGASIVLPANKMLGASMAAREAPRTQTECLINWISLLRSEGEKSGSVVLGELVKKAQDLWMSGEVSIQSVNFLLQNAIEVTEQVSLKNLCVTAVALQGQLAKAAELWAVIPKASGELLDGGHPYARFHENPYGRVFDSTMVECFVSNPPVEVKSTTHALGLELAKHLMAFEEGDILFVAEKLQTRVRDDQRFWGELKPTLGDFLKAENPSDLLASLNALLRSPPVDGIDVILIQYLLVKIGDSMQVRDENSRASSDLMAPWMATASSNYKKVIVPAVNRLKSPGPALDYSIPTAGTTQSHQPPVLANDWMVSSRRPAMSYRPDFTNISPEVLTALESGLPYVGGVSGSAGVILHWASYLNGKQNLGLDMRHVLMGALMFLNYDGGHGVHEVLWTANQLDASLKLEFDLQSQGEVKDFIGCYNQFEKLYESSSCHADVQQAMTVAWERTISYFRKNSFFSEVERT
;
A
#
# COMPACT_ATOMS: atom_id res chain seq x y z
N MET A 1 4.59 27.77 -44.97
CA MET A 1 5.60 28.45 -44.13
C MET A 1 4.97 29.68 -43.51
N ARG A 2 4.65 29.64 -42.21
CA ARG A 2 4.34 30.83 -41.40
C ARG A 2 5.30 30.80 -40.22
N VAL A 3 6.14 31.83 -40.14
CA VAL A 3 6.97 32.14 -38.98
C VAL A 3 6.09 32.92 -38.02
N VAL A 4 6.00 32.48 -36.77
CA VAL A 4 5.42 33.28 -35.68
C VAL A 4 6.54 33.52 -34.66
N GLN A 5 6.80 34.80 -34.42
CA GLN A 5 7.85 35.33 -33.56
C GLN A 5 7.21 35.57 -32.17
N LEU A 6 7.81 35.04 -31.10
CA LEU A 6 7.40 35.33 -29.72
C LEU A 6 8.39 36.31 -29.07
N ALA A 7 7.84 37.29 -28.36
CA ALA A 7 8.53 38.39 -27.69
C ALA A 7 9.09 37.97 -26.30
N PRO A 8 10.12 38.65 -25.76
CA PRO A 8 10.72 38.29 -24.48
C PRO A 8 9.92 38.84 -23.28
N VAL A 9 9.80 38.01 -22.24
CA VAL A 9 9.23 38.37 -20.94
C VAL A 9 10.33 38.92 -20.03
N GLN A 10 10.08 40.08 -19.41
CA GLN A 10 10.93 40.69 -18.38
C GLN A 10 10.76 39.96 -17.04
N VAL A 11 11.87 39.64 -16.37
CA VAL A 11 11.90 39.15 -14.99
C VAL A 11 12.05 40.35 -14.04
N ALA A 12 11.13 40.48 -13.09
CA ALA A 12 11.24 41.42 -11.97
C ALA A 12 11.92 40.72 -10.77
N SER A 13 12.87 41.40 -10.15
CA SER A 13 13.58 40.94 -8.95
C SER A 13 12.78 41.22 -7.68
N LEU A 14 12.71 40.24 -6.79
CA LEU A 14 12.12 40.35 -5.44
C LEU A 14 13.16 39.98 -4.38
N ASN A 15 13.45 40.95 -3.50
CA ASN A 15 14.30 40.82 -2.33
C ASN A 15 13.52 40.19 -1.17
N LEU A 16 14.07 39.16 -0.53
CA LEU A 16 13.55 38.58 0.71
C LEU A 16 14.70 38.29 1.68
N GLU A 17 14.95 39.23 2.58
CA GLU A 17 15.69 39.02 3.82
C GLU A 17 14.71 38.69 4.96
N GLY A 18 14.95 37.60 5.70
CA GLY A 18 14.34 37.40 7.02
C GLY A 18 13.89 35.98 7.36
N SER A 19 14.80 35.16 7.90
CA SER A 19 14.62 34.27 9.08
C SER A 19 15.63 33.12 9.05
N ARG A 20 16.63 33.21 9.94
CA ARG A 20 17.62 32.17 10.20
C ARG A 20 17.17 31.42 11.46
N GLU A 21 16.69 30.19 11.29
CA GLU A 21 16.72 29.07 12.26
C GLU A 21 15.68 27.98 11.94
N GLY A 22 14.66 28.27 11.10
CA GLY A 22 13.64 27.27 10.68
C GLY A 22 14.00 26.42 9.45
N ASN A 23 14.99 26.83 8.65
CA ASN A 23 15.20 26.30 7.29
C ASN A 23 16.06 25.02 7.19
N ALA A 24 16.77 24.63 8.25
CA ALA A 24 17.68 23.47 8.19
C ALA A 24 16.95 22.12 8.07
N ARG A 25 15.71 22.00 8.57
CA ARG A 25 14.90 20.76 8.49
C ARG A 25 14.23 20.54 7.13
N LEU A 26 14.00 21.61 6.36
CA LEU A 26 13.36 21.55 5.05
C LEU A 26 14.34 21.07 3.96
N GLY A 27 15.61 21.45 4.04
CA GLY A 27 16.61 21.13 3.01
C GLY A 27 16.84 19.63 2.75
N LEU A 28 16.75 18.77 3.78
CA LEU A 28 16.94 17.31 3.60
C LEU A 28 15.72 16.64 2.96
N ILE A 29 14.52 17.12 3.26
CA ILE A 29 13.24 16.61 2.72
C ILE A 29 13.10 17.03 1.24
N ASP A 30 13.54 18.23 0.89
CA ASP A 30 13.52 18.73 -0.48
C ASP A 30 14.57 18.02 -1.37
N LEU A 31 15.71 17.62 -0.81
CA LEU A 31 16.73 16.79 -1.49
C LEU A 31 16.22 15.39 -1.85
N ILE A 32 15.48 14.74 -0.94
CA ILE A 32 14.85 13.44 -1.20
C ILE A 32 13.76 13.56 -2.26
N ARG A 33 13.03 14.68 -2.31
CA ARG A 33 11.98 14.92 -3.30
C ARG A 33 12.50 15.11 -4.72
N LEU A 34 13.55 15.91 -4.92
CA LEU A 34 14.13 16.16 -6.25
C LEU A 34 14.76 14.90 -6.88
N SER A 35 15.33 14.01 -6.06
CA SER A 35 15.82 12.71 -6.56
C SER A 35 14.70 11.81 -7.10
N ASN A 36 13.48 11.94 -6.60
CA ASN A 36 12.33 11.11 -6.98
C ASN A 36 11.55 11.66 -8.18
N THR A 37 11.60 12.97 -8.47
CA THR A 37 10.95 13.57 -9.66
C THR A 37 11.75 13.38 -10.95
N ALA A 38 13.06 13.15 -10.89
CA ALA A 38 13.94 13.00 -12.07
C ALA A 38 13.82 11.65 -12.81
N GLY A 39 12.94 10.75 -12.36
CA GLY A 39 12.77 9.40 -12.91
C GLY A 39 12.19 9.29 -14.34
N ASN A 40 11.79 10.41 -14.94
CA ASN A 40 11.45 10.52 -16.36
C ASN A 40 12.18 11.71 -16.97
N MET A 41 13.42 11.51 -17.41
CA MET A 41 14.08 12.48 -18.28
C MET A 41 14.50 11.77 -19.58
N THR A 42 13.59 11.83 -20.55
CA THR A 42 14.01 11.96 -21.96
C THR A 42 15.00 13.11 -21.99
N VAL A 43 16.21 12.86 -22.52
CA VAL A 43 17.30 13.82 -22.67
C VAL A 43 16.75 15.19 -23.07
N LEU A 44 16.55 16.06 -22.09
CA LEU A 44 16.56 17.50 -22.31
C LEU A 44 18.02 17.85 -22.12
N VAL A 45 18.66 18.20 -23.22
CA VAL A 45 19.89 19.00 -23.20
C VAL A 45 19.51 20.26 -22.44
N ALA A 46 19.69 20.22 -21.12
CA ALA A 46 19.36 21.32 -20.24
C ALA A 46 20.39 22.41 -20.51
N THR A 47 19.91 23.58 -20.89
CA THR A 47 20.75 24.78 -20.94
C THR A 47 21.22 25.11 -19.53
N GLU A 48 22.41 25.68 -19.46
CA GLU A 48 23.16 26.09 -18.25
C GLU A 48 22.27 26.77 -17.18
N ASP A 49 21.28 27.55 -17.62
CA ASP A 49 20.33 28.26 -16.76
C ASP A 49 19.41 27.36 -15.92
N SER A 50 19.01 26.18 -16.42
CA SER A 50 18.12 25.26 -15.68
C SER A 50 18.85 24.47 -14.58
N ILE A 51 20.13 24.16 -14.82
CA ILE A 51 20.99 23.53 -13.82
C ILE A 51 21.29 24.53 -12.70
N LYS A 52 21.59 25.79 -13.07
CA LYS A 52 21.85 26.88 -12.14
C LYS A 52 20.66 27.15 -11.22
N HIS A 53 19.44 27.19 -11.76
CA HIS A 53 18.23 27.43 -10.97
C HIS A 53 17.93 26.30 -9.97
N THR A 54 18.15 25.04 -10.36
CA THR A 54 17.92 23.87 -9.49
C THR A 54 18.95 23.80 -8.35
N VAL A 55 20.21 24.18 -8.62
CA VAL A 55 21.28 24.26 -7.61
C VAL A 55 21.06 25.45 -6.67
N GLU A 56 20.64 26.62 -7.18
CA GLU A 56 20.33 27.80 -6.36
C GLU A 56 19.13 27.58 -5.42
N LEU A 57 18.13 26.78 -5.82
CA LEU A 57 16.98 26.42 -4.98
C LEU A 57 17.34 25.45 -3.85
N CYS A 58 18.30 24.54 -4.06
CA CYS A 58 18.70 23.53 -3.06
C CYS A 58 19.81 24.01 -2.12
N PHE A 59 20.63 24.95 -2.56
CA PHE A 59 21.85 25.38 -1.87
C PHE A 59 21.98 26.90 -1.89
N LYS A 60 21.02 27.60 -1.26
CA LYS A 60 20.94 29.07 -1.23
C LYS A 60 22.23 29.79 -0.80
N ASP A 61 23.15 29.08 -0.12
CA ASP A 61 24.47 29.59 0.33
C ASP A 61 25.66 28.92 -0.38
N SER A 62 25.46 28.16 -1.46
CA SER A 62 26.54 27.49 -2.21
C SER A 62 26.20 27.43 -3.70
N VAL A 63 26.50 28.52 -4.40
CA VAL A 63 26.46 28.55 -5.87
C VAL A 63 27.62 27.68 -6.39
N LEU A 64 27.31 26.48 -6.88
CA LEU A 64 28.23 25.67 -7.69
C LEU A 64 27.85 25.85 -9.16
N VAL A 65 28.56 26.74 -9.84
CA VAL A 65 28.52 26.84 -11.30
C VAL A 65 29.47 25.77 -11.85
N CYS A 66 28.95 24.76 -12.56
CA CYS A 66 29.76 23.82 -13.34
C CYS A 66 29.83 24.33 -14.77
N GLU A 67 30.95 24.96 -15.12
CA GLU A 67 31.16 25.56 -16.44
C GLU A 67 32.07 24.70 -17.34
N ASN A 68 32.65 23.57 -16.89
CA ASN A 68 33.35 22.64 -17.81
C ASN A 68 33.54 21.20 -17.30
N GLU A 69 33.48 20.24 -18.24
CA GLU A 69 33.95 18.84 -18.15
C GLU A 69 33.25 17.85 -17.19
N LYS A 70 33.03 16.62 -17.69
CA LYS A 70 32.39 15.46 -17.01
C LYS A 70 32.90 15.17 -15.59
N ASN A 71 34.10 15.62 -15.23
CA ASN A 71 34.68 15.46 -13.90
C ASN A 71 34.05 16.38 -12.85
N GLU A 72 33.53 17.55 -13.23
CA GLU A 72 32.87 18.48 -12.30
C GLU A 72 31.50 17.95 -11.85
N ALA A 73 30.72 17.32 -12.74
CA ALA A 73 29.46 16.66 -12.38
C ALA A 73 29.69 15.49 -11.40
N LYS A 74 30.75 14.71 -11.62
CA LYS A 74 31.18 13.64 -10.71
C LYS A 74 31.54 14.19 -9.34
N GLN A 75 32.33 15.26 -9.30
CA GLN A 75 32.71 15.93 -8.07
C GLN A 75 31.51 16.57 -7.36
N CYS A 76 30.52 17.10 -8.10
CA CYS A 76 29.28 17.64 -7.54
C CYS A 76 28.45 16.55 -6.84
N VAL A 77 28.31 15.36 -7.43
CA VAL A 77 27.63 14.23 -6.77
C VAL A 77 28.38 13.82 -5.50
N VAL A 78 29.71 13.68 -5.57
CA VAL A 78 30.54 13.36 -4.40
C VAL A 78 30.39 14.43 -3.31
N ASN A 79 30.39 15.71 -3.67
CA ASN A 79 30.21 16.81 -2.74
C ASN A 79 28.80 16.84 -2.14
N ALA A 80 27.76 16.58 -2.93
CA ALA A 80 26.38 16.50 -2.44
C ALA A 80 26.19 15.32 -1.47
N LEU A 81 26.78 14.16 -1.78
CA LEU A 81 26.80 12.99 -0.91
C LEU A 81 27.57 13.27 0.39
N GLN A 82 28.74 13.89 0.29
CA GLN A 82 29.56 14.28 1.45
C GLN A 82 28.84 15.31 2.33
N HIS A 83 28.20 16.31 1.73
CA HIS A 83 27.40 17.30 2.45
C HIS A 83 26.20 16.66 3.14
N THR A 84 25.50 15.74 2.46
CA THR A 84 24.39 14.98 3.06
C THR A 84 24.87 14.17 4.26
N LEU A 85 26.03 13.52 4.16
CA LEU A 85 26.64 12.80 5.27
C LEU A 85 27.01 13.74 6.43
N ASP A 86 27.69 14.84 6.14
CA ASP A 86 28.13 15.82 7.15
C ASP A 86 26.93 16.40 7.91
N HIS A 87 25.85 16.73 7.19
CA HIS A 87 24.59 17.18 7.78
C HIS A 87 23.91 16.08 8.61
N SER A 88 24.07 14.82 8.19
CA SER A 88 23.46 13.65 8.83
C SER A 88 24.21 13.15 10.06
N ARG A 89 25.48 13.56 10.27
CA ARG A 89 26.28 13.15 11.44
C ARG A 89 25.60 13.48 12.76
N HIS A 90 24.79 14.53 12.84
CA HIS A 90 24.04 14.88 14.04
C HIS A 90 22.87 13.93 14.34
N PHE A 91 22.44 13.12 13.37
CA PHE A 91 21.29 12.22 13.46
C PHE A 91 21.67 10.74 13.46
N LEU A 92 22.97 10.43 13.44
CA LEU A 92 23.50 9.07 13.38
C LEU A 92 24.29 8.75 14.66
N ASP A 93 24.07 7.58 15.24
CA ASP A 93 24.96 7.02 16.25
C ASP A 93 26.33 6.64 15.63
N ALA A 94 27.38 6.47 16.45
CA ALA A 94 28.72 6.17 15.94
C ALA A 94 28.80 4.95 15.00
N PRO A 95 28.05 3.85 15.24
CA PRO A 95 27.94 2.73 14.30
C PRO A 95 27.24 3.10 12.98
N GLY A 96 26.13 3.86 13.02
CA GLY A 96 25.41 4.33 11.83
C GLY A 96 26.25 5.29 10.99
N GLN A 97 27.00 6.19 11.64
CA GLN A 97 27.97 7.07 10.96
C GLN A 97 29.03 6.25 10.23
N SER A 98 29.60 5.24 10.89
CA SER A 98 30.65 4.40 10.31
C SER A 98 30.14 3.59 9.12
N LYS A 99 28.90 3.09 9.17
CA LYS A 99 28.28 2.37 8.05
C LYS A 99 27.96 3.30 6.87
N ALA A 100 27.37 4.47 7.11
CA ALA A 100 27.06 5.44 6.07
C ALA A 100 28.35 5.99 5.41
N VAL A 101 29.38 6.28 6.22
CA VAL A 101 30.72 6.64 5.74
C VAL A 101 31.32 5.51 4.90
N ALA A 102 31.24 4.25 5.36
CA ALA A 102 31.79 3.12 4.62
C ALA A 102 31.08 2.88 3.28
N VAL A 103 29.74 3.01 3.23
CA VAL A 103 28.96 2.93 1.99
C VAL A 103 29.36 4.07 1.05
N LEU A 104 29.46 5.31 1.54
CA LEU A 104 29.87 6.44 0.71
C LEU A 104 31.32 6.36 0.23
N GLN A 105 32.23 5.86 1.06
CA GLN A 105 33.63 5.63 0.69
C GLN A 105 33.74 4.49 -0.33
N GLN A 106 32.97 3.42 -0.16
CA GLN A 106 32.91 2.31 -1.11
C GLN A 106 32.33 2.76 -2.44
N ILE A 107 31.19 3.47 -2.43
CA ILE A 107 30.60 4.08 -3.62
C ILE A 107 31.59 5.04 -4.26
N SER A 108 32.22 5.95 -3.51
CA SER A 108 33.22 6.88 -4.05
C SER A 108 34.42 6.15 -4.64
N LYS A 109 34.86 5.06 -4.01
CA LYS A 109 36.00 4.25 -4.47
C LYS A 109 35.66 3.49 -5.74
N ASP A 110 34.53 2.78 -5.77
CA ASP A 110 34.05 2.04 -6.94
C ASP A 110 33.81 3.01 -8.10
N TYR A 111 33.25 4.19 -7.81
CA TYR A 111 32.97 5.27 -8.75
C TYR A 111 34.20 6.00 -9.31
N LEU A 112 35.27 6.13 -8.51
CA LEU A 112 36.53 6.75 -8.94
C LEU A 112 37.48 5.74 -9.61
N GLN A 113 37.33 4.44 -9.33
CA GLN A 113 38.17 3.38 -9.89
C GLN A 113 37.60 2.78 -11.18
N GLU A 114 36.28 2.73 -11.35
CA GLU A 114 35.67 2.40 -12.63
C GLU A 114 35.70 3.62 -13.55
N GLY A 115 36.68 3.64 -14.46
CA GLY A 115 36.82 4.65 -15.52
C GLY A 115 35.68 4.68 -16.56
N GLY A 116 34.44 4.40 -16.16
CA GLY A 116 33.24 4.45 -17.00
C GLY A 116 32.81 5.89 -17.28
N GLU A 117 32.63 6.19 -18.56
CA GLU A 117 32.41 7.55 -19.08
C GLU A 117 30.97 8.08 -18.99
N ASP A 118 29.99 7.29 -18.55
CA ASP A 118 28.60 7.75 -18.42
C ASP A 118 27.92 7.13 -17.19
N ILE A 119 27.45 7.97 -16.27
CA ILE A 119 26.59 7.55 -15.16
C ILE A 119 25.18 7.53 -15.72
N SER A 120 24.62 6.34 -15.89
CA SER A 120 23.20 6.26 -16.19
C SER A 120 22.42 6.84 -15.00
N PRO A 121 21.35 7.63 -15.24
CA PRO A 121 20.46 8.12 -14.18
C PRO A 121 19.97 7.01 -13.23
N LEU A 122 19.87 5.77 -13.72
CA LEU A 122 19.51 4.60 -12.93
C LEU A 122 20.54 4.28 -11.83
N VAL A 123 21.84 4.36 -12.14
CA VAL A 123 22.92 4.09 -11.18
C VAL A 123 22.98 5.19 -10.13
N LEU A 124 22.86 6.46 -10.55
CA LEU A 124 22.81 7.59 -9.62
C LEU A 124 21.59 7.50 -8.70
N GLY A 125 20.42 7.13 -9.23
CA GLY A 125 19.21 6.91 -8.44
C GLY A 125 19.38 5.81 -7.39
N LYS A 126 20.07 4.71 -7.72
CA LYS A 126 20.39 3.64 -6.75
C LYS A 126 21.32 4.12 -5.65
N VAL A 127 22.37 4.87 -5.99
CA VAL A 127 23.34 5.41 -5.02
C VAL A 127 22.66 6.39 -4.05
N LEU A 128 21.89 7.35 -4.58
CA LEU A 128 21.16 8.31 -3.75
C LEU A 128 20.13 7.62 -2.87
N ALA A 129 19.47 6.59 -3.39
CA ALA A 129 18.59 5.74 -2.61
C ALA A 129 19.37 5.10 -1.45
N GLU A 130 20.46 4.37 -1.69
CA GLU A 130 21.22 3.64 -0.66
C GLU A 130 21.79 4.56 0.44
N VAL A 131 22.27 5.74 0.05
CA VAL A 131 22.75 6.76 0.98
C VAL A 131 21.60 7.33 1.81
N GLY A 132 20.49 7.65 1.15
CA GLY A 132 19.24 8.03 1.81
C GLY A 132 18.81 6.97 2.82
N ALA A 133 18.87 5.69 2.49
CA ALA A 133 18.57 4.58 3.40
C ALA A 133 19.46 4.59 4.64
N SER A 134 20.76 4.71 4.42
CA SER A 134 21.79 4.61 5.46
C SER A 134 21.72 5.78 6.45
N ILE A 135 21.12 6.90 6.04
CA ILE A 135 20.92 8.11 6.83
C ILE A 135 19.53 8.13 7.48
N VAL A 136 18.50 7.88 6.67
CA VAL A 136 17.09 7.99 7.08
C VAL A 136 16.74 6.87 8.05
N LEU A 137 17.21 5.63 7.85
CA LEU A 137 16.86 4.51 8.75
C LEU A 137 17.35 4.71 10.20
N PRO A 138 18.61 5.09 10.47
CA PRO A 138 19.03 5.32 11.85
C PRO A 138 18.45 6.61 12.44
N ALA A 139 18.34 7.69 11.66
CA ALA A 139 17.66 8.92 12.10
C ALA A 139 16.20 8.64 12.49
N ASN A 140 15.51 7.81 11.70
CA ASN A 140 14.16 7.34 11.99
C ASN A 140 14.10 6.44 13.24
N LYS A 141 15.08 5.56 13.42
CA LYS A 141 15.19 4.74 14.64
C LYS A 141 15.34 5.61 15.89
N MET A 142 16.01 6.77 15.78
CA MET A 142 16.12 7.76 16.86
C MET A 142 14.82 8.53 17.14
N LEU A 143 13.90 8.62 16.17
CA LEU A 143 12.59 9.26 16.37
C LEU A 143 11.62 8.38 17.21
N GLY A 144 11.97 7.13 17.48
CA GLY A 144 11.16 6.17 18.24
C GLY A 144 10.12 5.47 17.39
N ALA A 145 9.13 4.85 18.02
CA ALA A 145 8.25 3.86 17.38
C ALA A 145 7.26 4.42 16.33
N SER A 146 7.15 5.75 16.19
CA SER A 146 6.27 6.40 15.21
C SER A 146 7.04 7.43 14.37
N MET A 147 6.92 7.30 13.05
CA MET A 147 7.53 8.22 12.08
C MET A 147 6.57 9.33 11.62
N ALA A 148 5.40 9.45 12.26
CA ALA A 148 4.43 10.51 11.96
C ALA A 148 4.90 11.85 12.54
N ALA A 149 4.65 12.95 11.81
CA ALA A 149 4.89 14.29 12.31
C ALA A 149 4.10 14.51 13.62
N ARG A 150 4.82 14.71 14.72
CA ARG A 150 4.26 14.78 16.09
C ARG A 150 3.27 15.94 16.28
N GLU A 151 3.37 16.95 15.43
CA GLU A 151 2.56 18.17 15.46
C GLU A 151 1.36 18.12 14.50
N ALA A 152 1.32 17.13 13.59
CA ALA A 152 0.19 17.00 12.68
C ALA A 152 -1.08 16.58 13.45
N PRO A 153 -2.25 17.14 13.10
CA PRO A 153 -3.52 16.70 13.66
C PRO A 153 -3.75 15.21 13.47
N ARG A 154 -4.33 14.57 14.49
CA ARG A 154 -4.63 13.14 14.47
C ARG A 154 -5.84 12.85 13.62
N THR A 155 -5.80 11.75 12.86
CA THR A 155 -6.97 11.30 12.10
C THR A 155 -7.99 10.65 13.02
N GLN A 156 -9.18 10.42 12.48
CA GLN A 156 -10.30 9.84 13.20
C GLN A 156 -10.05 8.42 13.71
N THR A 157 -9.33 7.59 12.96
CA THR A 157 -8.92 6.25 13.44
C THR A 157 -7.87 6.33 14.54
N GLU A 158 -6.94 7.28 14.47
CA GLU A 158 -5.95 7.49 15.53
C GLU A 158 -6.60 7.96 16.83
N CYS A 159 -7.59 8.86 16.74
CA CYS A 159 -8.36 9.32 17.90
C CYS A 159 -9.17 8.17 18.51
N LEU A 160 -9.88 7.40 17.66
CA LEU A 160 -10.71 6.27 18.11
C LEU A 160 -9.88 5.18 18.80
N ILE A 161 -8.76 4.73 18.21
CA ILE A 161 -7.96 3.65 18.79
C ILE A 161 -7.31 4.05 20.12
N ASN A 162 -6.93 5.33 20.27
CA ASN A 162 -6.38 5.83 21.53
C ASN A 162 -7.43 5.87 22.62
N TRP A 163 -8.62 6.38 22.27
CA TRP A 163 -9.75 6.37 23.18
C TRP A 163 -10.05 4.96 23.69
N ILE A 164 -10.11 3.98 22.79
CA ILE A 164 -10.32 2.56 23.12
C ILE A 164 -9.19 2.02 24.01
N SER A 165 -7.94 2.29 23.66
CA SER A 165 -6.78 1.82 24.43
C SER A 165 -6.82 2.33 25.88
N LEU A 166 -7.19 3.59 26.08
CA LEU A 166 -7.33 4.22 27.40
C LEU A 166 -8.51 3.64 28.18
N LEU A 167 -9.68 3.54 27.55
CA LEU A 167 -10.87 2.97 28.17
C LEU A 167 -10.64 1.53 28.64
N ARG A 168 -9.95 0.71 27.85
CA ARG A 168 -9.60 -0.66 28.25
C ARG A 168 -8.65 -0.69 29.44
N SER A 169 -7.59 0.12 29.40
CA SER A 169 -6.61 0.21 30.49
C SER A 169 -7.28 0.60 31.81
N GLU A 170 -8.19 1.58 31.78
CA GLU A 170 -8.92 2.02 32.97
C GLU A 170 -10.02 1.04 33.38
N GLY A 171 -10.73 0.44 32.41
CA GLY A 171 -11.75 -0.57 32.63
C GLY A 171 -11.20 -1.84 33.29
N GLU A 172 -10.04 -2.32 32.84
CA GLU A 172 -9.33 -3.47 33.42
C GLU A 172 -8.90 -3.20 34.87
N LYS A 173 -8.47 -1.98 35.18
CA LYS A 173 -8.08 -1.57 36.55
C LYS A 173 -9.27 -1.42 37.50
N SER A 174 -10.36 -0.85 37.00
CA SER A 174 -11.52 -0.48 37.83
C SER A 174 -12.63 -1.53 37.88
N GLY A 175 -12.68 -2.46 36.92
CA GLY A 175 -13.82 -3.36 36.73
C GLY A 175 -15.11 -2.63 36.33
N SER A 176 -15.01 -1.40 35.81
CA SER A 176 -16.16 -0.55 35.52
C SER A 176 -16.97 -1.04 34.32
N VAL A 177 -18.24 -1.41 34.56
CA VAL A 177 -19.20 -1.80 33.53
C VAL A 177 -19.42 -0.68 32.51
N VAL A 178 -19.51 0.57 32.98
CA VAL A 178 -19.71 1.76 32.14
C VAL A 178 -18.55 1.92 31.14
N LEU A 179 -17.32 1.68 31.57
CA LEU A 179 -16.16 1.72 30.66
C LEU A 179 -16.22 0.58 29.64
N GLY A 180 -16.65 -0.62 30.05
CA GLY A 180 -16.90 -1.74 29.14
C GLY A 180 -17.92 -1.40 28.04
N GLU A 181 -19.01 -0.72 28.38
CA GLU A 181 -20.00 -0.25 27.41
C GLU A 181 -19.45 0.79 26.43
N LEU A 182 -18.62 1.72 26.90
CA LEU A 182 -17.95 2.70 26.03
C LEU A 182 -16.94 2.04 25.08
N VAL A 183 -16.18 1.04 25.56
CA VAL A 183 -15.30 0.23 24.70
C VAL A 183 -16.11 -0.47 23.62
N LYS A 184 -17.22 -1.12 24.00
CA LYS A 184 -18.09 -1.82 23.05
C LYS A 184 -18.62 -0.87 21.97
N LYS A 185 -19.19 0.29 22.34
CA LYS A 185 -19.67 1.29 21.36
C LYS A 185 -18.58 1.76 20.40
N ALA A 186 -17.36 1.96 20.91
CA ALA A 186 -16.23 2.37 20.09
C ALA A 186 -15.71 1.26 19.17
N GLN A 187 -15.75 0.01 19.63
CA GLN A 187 -15.48 -1.17 18.80
C GLN A 187 -16.56 -1.35 17.73
N ASP A 188 -17.83 -1.24 18.08
CA ASP A 188 -18.94 -1.36 17.13
C ASP A 188 -18.82 -0.32 16.00
N LEU A 189 -18.40 0.92 16.32
CA LEU A 189 -18.10 1.96 15.32
C LEU A 189 -16.91 1.60 14.41
N TRP A 190 -15.87 0.96 14.94
CA TRP A 190 -14.76 0.46 14.13
C TRP A 190 -15.23 -0.65 13.19
N MET A 191 -16.00 -1.61 13.72
CA MET A 191 -16.46 -2.78 12.99
C MET A 191 -17.48 -2.42 11.89
N SER A 192 -18.25 -1.34 12.07
CA SER A 192 -19.16 -0.83 11.03
C SER A 192 -18.44 -0.14 9.88
N GLY A 193 -17.16 0.19 10.02
CA GLY A 193 -16.39 0.93 9.00
C GLY A 193 -16.82 2.39 8.84
N GLU A 194 -17.75 2.89 9.67
CA GLU A 194 -18.26 4.27 9.61
C GLU A 194 -17.43 5.21 10.50
N VAL A 195 -16.11 5.05 10.48
CA VAL A 195 -15.18 5.83 11.32
C VAL A 195 -14.95 7.19 10.65
N SER A 196 -16.02 7.99 10.52
CA SER A 196 -15.94 9.37 10.06
C SER A 196 -15.55 10.32 11.18
N ILE A 197 -15.05 11.52 10.84
CA ILE A 197 -14.76 12.57 11.83
C ILE A 197 -16.01 12.86 12.67
N GLN A 198 -17.18 12.95 12.02
CA GLN A 198 -18.46 13.23 12.65
C GLN A 198 -18.87 12.11 13.61
N SER A 199 -18.77 10.85 13.18
CA SER A 199 -19.12 9.69 14.01
C SER A 199 -18.23 9.57 15.24
N VAL A 200 -16.92 9.76 15.09
CA VAL A 200 -15.99 9.72 16.23
C VAL A 200 -16.21 10.92 17.14
N ASN A 201 -16.49 12.11 16.61
CA ASN A 201 -16.79 13.29 17.42
C ASN A 201 -18.06 13.10 18.26
N PHE A 202 -19.13 12.54 17.67
CA PHE A 202 -20.37 12.19 18.38
C PHE A 202 -20.12 11.16 19.48
N LEU A 203 -19.33 10.12 19.19
CA LEU A 203 -18.94 9.12 20.18
C LEU A 203 -18.18 9.74 21.36
N LEU A 204 -17.23 10.64 21.09
CA LEU A 204 -16.47 11.33 22.13
C LEU A 204 -17.33 12.30 22.95
N GLN A 205 -18.31 12.97 22.33
CA GLN A 205 -19.24 13.85 23.04
C GLN A 205 -20.07 13.07 24.06
N ASN A 206 -20.64 11.94 23.65
CA ASN A 206 -21.35 11.04 24.56
C ASN A 206 -20.43 10.51 25.67
N ALA A 207 -19.17 10.22 25.34
CA ALA A 207 -18.20 9.77 26.32
C ALA A 207 -17.85 10.83 27.37
N ILE A 208 -17.76 12.11 26.99
CA ILE A 208 -17.55 13.23 27.92
C ILE A 208 -18.69 13.28 28.93
N GLU A 209 -19.93 13.30 28.46
CA GLU A 209 -21.12 13.35 29.33
C GLU A 209 -21.15 12.18 30.32
N VAL A 210 -20.88 10.96 29.84
CA VAL A 210 -20.85 9.75 30.69
C VAL A 210 -19.71 9.82 31.70
N THR A 211 -18.49 10.15 31.28
CA THR A 211 -17.31 10.17 32.17
C THR A 211 -17.38 11.28 33.21
N GLU A 212 -18.02 12.42 32.90
CA GLU A 212 -18.31 13.47 33.87
C GLU A 212 -19.29 12.99 34.95
N GLN A 213 -20.39 12.33 34.55
CA GLN A 213 -21.40 11.83 35.48
C GLN A 213 -20.82 10.82 36.48
N VAL A 214 -19.88 9.97 36.05
CA VAL A 214 -19.22 8.98 36.91
C VAL A 214 -17.90 9.48 37.53
N SER A 215 -17.61 10.78 37.45
CA SER A 215 -16.42 11.43 38.04
C SER A 215 -15.06 10.91 37.54
N LEU A 216 -14.99 10.39 36.31
CA LEU A 216 -13.75 9.94 35.66
C LEU A 216 -13.07 11.10 34.92
N LYS A 217 -12.61 12.09 35.70
CA LYS A 217 -12.12 13.39 35.20
C LYS A 217 -11.01 13.28 34.15
N ASN A 218 -10.05 12.36 34.34
CA ASN A 218 -8.94 12.20 33.38
C ASN A 218 -9.44 11.73 32.01
N LEU A 219 -10.39 10.80 31.98
CA LEU A 219 -10.98 10.32 30.72
C LEU A 219 -11.80 11.41 30.04
N CYS A 220 -12.55 12.22 30.80
CA CYS A 220 -13.26 13.38 30.25
C CYS A 220 -12.28 14.38 29.60
N VAL A 221 -11.22 14.77 30.30
CA VAL A 221 -10.19 15.70 29.78
C VAL A 221 -9.57 15.16 28.49
N THR A 222 -9.25 13.85 28.44
CA THR A 222 -8.68 13.25 27.24
C THR A 222 -9.68 13.19 26.09
N ALA A 223 -10.96 12.88 26.34
CA ALA A 223 -12.00 12.90 25.31
C ALA A 223 -12.17 14.31 24.70
N VAL A 224 -12.16 15.37 25.51
CA VAL A 224 -12.16 16.77 25.04
C VAL A 224 -10.93 17.07 24.19
N ALA A 225 -9.74 16.64 24.64
CA ALA A 225 -8.51 16.85 23.87
C ALA A 225 -8.54 16.13 22.50
N LEU A 226 -9.11 14.93 22.45
CA LEU A 226 -9.30 14.18 21.19
C LEU A 226 -10.31 14.86 20.24
N GLN A 227 -11.40 15.43 20.76
CA GLN A 227 -12.32 16.25 19.94
C GLN A 227 -11.60 17.47 19.34
N GLY A 228 -10.74 18.13 20.12
CA GLY A 228 -9.91 19.22 19.63
C GLY A 228 -8.95 18.80 18.49
N GLN A 229 -8.46 17.56 18.50
CA GLN A 229 -7.65 17.01 17.41
C GLN A 229 -8.50 16.72 16.17
N LEU A 230 -9.71 16.17 16.35
CA LEU A 230 -10.65 15.92 15.25
C LEU A 230 -11.08 17.21 14.55
N ALA A 231 -11.32 18.30 15.30
CA ALA A 231 -11.65 19.59 14.73
C ALA A 231 -10.53 20.10 13.80
N LYS A 232 -9.27 20.00 14.22
CA LYS A 232 -8.11 20.33 13.39
C LYS A 232 -7.98 19.41 12.17
N ALA A 233 -8.28 18.12 12.31
CA ALA A 233 -8.30 17.19 11.20
C ALA A 233 -9.42 17.55 10.19
N ALA A 234 -10.58 18.00 10.67
CA ALA A 234 -11.69 18.47 9.83
C ALA A 234 -11.33 19.74 9.05
N GLU A 235 -10.64 20.68 9.67
CA GLU A 235 -10.11 21.88 9.01
C GLU A 235 -9.15 21.50 7.89
N LEU A 236 -8.22 20.57 8.14
CA LEU A 236 -7.33 20.05 7.09
C LEU A 236 -8.09 19.32 5.98
N TRP A 237 -9.10 18.51 6.35
CA TRP A 237 -9.94 17.79 5.38
C TRP A 237 -10.70 18.75 4.47
N ALA A 238 -11.23 19.85 5.01
CA ALA A 238 -11.98 20.86 4.27
C ALA A 238 -11.14 21.58 3.19
N VAL A 239 -9.81 21.56 3.32
CA VAL A 239 -8.86 22.19 2.39
C VAL A 239 -8.40 21.24 1.28
N ILE A 240 -8.76 19.94 1.34
CA ILE A 240 -8.58 19.03 0.19
C ILE A 240 -9.34 19.64 -0.99
N PRO A 241 -8.67 20.01 -2.10
CA PRO A 241 -9.32 20.68 -3.20
C PRO A 241 -10.50 19.85 -3.69
N LYS A 242 -11.72 20.36 -3.50
CA LYS A 242 -12.94 19.64 -3.89
C LYS A 242 -13.17 19.57 -5.40
N ALA A 243 -12.34 20.22 -6.24
CA ALA A 243 -12.47 20.17 -7.70
C ALA A 243 -11.40 20.98 -8.48
N SER A 244 -10.64 21.86 -7.85
CA SER A 244 -9.70 22.73 -8.57
C SER A 244 -8.31 22.12 -8.52
N GLY A 245 -7.78 21.67 -9.66
CA GLY A 245 -6.42 21.11 -9.81
C GLY A 245 -5.26 22.06 -9.51
N GLU A 246 -5.43 22.96 -8.54
CA GLU A 246 -4.38 23.76 -7.94
C GLU A 246 -3.61 22.88 -6.96
N LEU A 247 -2.39 22.54 -7.35
CA LEU A 247 -1.40 21.93 -6.47
C LEU A 247 -1.17 22.89 -5.30
N LEU A 248 -1.58 22.51 -4.09
CA LEU A 248 -1.07 23.17 -2.89
C LEU A 248 0.43 22.92 -2.83
N ASP A 249 1.20 23.95 -3.15
CA ASP A 249 2.65 24.00 -3.04
C ASP A 249 3.00 24.04 -1.55
N GLY A 250 2.92 22.88 -0.89
CA GLY A 250 2.98 22.76 0.56
C GLY A 250 2.58 21.36 1.00
N GLY A 251 3.56 20.47 1.12
CA GLY A 251 3.33 19.05 1.35
C GLY A 251 2.51 18.68 2.60
N HIS A 252 1.82 17.55 2.47
CA HIS A 252 1.78 16.47 3.47
C HIS A 252 0.76 16.38 4.62
N PRO A 253 -0.35 17.14 4.76
CA PRO A 253 -1.37 16.75 5.75
C PRO A 253 -2.18 15.50 5.33
N TYR A 254 -2.30 15.21 4.02
CA TYR A 254 -3.21 14.18 3.50
C TYR A 254 -2.67 12.74 3.54
N ALA A 255 -1.37 12.58 3.79
CA ALA A 255 -0.75 11.26 3.84
C ALA A 255 -1.36 10.40 4.95
N ARG A 256 -1.65 11.01 6.10
CA ARG A 256 -2.14 10.31 7.30
C ARG A 256 -3.53 9.71 7.12
N PHE A 257 -4.42 10.37 6.39
CA PHE A 257 -5.80 9.88 6.17
C PHE A 257 -5.79 8.55 5.40
N HIS A 258 -5.03 8.47 4.32
CA HIS A 258 -4.99 7.28 3.47
C HIS A 258 -4.02 6.20 3.99
N GLU A 259 -3.04 6.60 4.80
CA GLU A 259 -2.15 5.66 5.46
C GLU A 259 -2.85 4.82 6.51
N ASN A 260 -3.69 5.40 7.37
CA ASN A 260 -4.46 4.71 8.41
C ASN A 260 -3.77 3.43 8.96
N PRO A 261 -2.64 3.58 9.68
CA PRO A 261 -1.78 2.46 10.05
C PRO A 261 -2.53 1.38 10.83
N TYR A 262 -3.48 1.78 11.67
CA TYR A 262 -4.25 0.85 12.50
C TYR A 262 -5.28 0.05 11.70
N GLY A 263 -5.91 0.66 10.68
CA GLY A 263 -6.75 -0.08 9.73
C GLY A 263 -5.95 -1.12 8.95
N ARG A 264 -4.74 -0.77 8.48
CA ARG A 264 -3.85 -1.72 7.80
C ARG A 264 -3.41 -2.88 8.69
N VAL A 265 -3.11 -2.59 9.96
CA VAL A 265 -2.74 -3.60 10.97
C VAL A 265 -3.91 -4.55 11.23
N PHE A 266 -5.12 -4.02 11.35
CA PHE A 266 -6.33 -4.83 11.52
C PHE A 266 -6.53 -5.76 10.33
N ASP A 267 -6.60 -5.20 9.11
CA ASP A 267 -6.74 -5.96 7.86
C ASP A 267 -5.69 -7.06 7.73
N SER A 268 -4.41 -6.70 7.90
CA SER A 268 -3.28 -7.62 7.74
C SER A 268 -3.33 -8.74 8.78
N THR A 269 -3.63 -8.42 10.04
CA THR A 269 -3.73 -9.45 11.09
C THR A 269 -4.90 -10.38 10.87
N MET A 270 -6.05 -9.85 10.47
CA MET A 270 -7.23 -10.67 10.19
C MET A 270 -6.91 -11.68 9.08
N VAL A 271 -6.27 -11.22 8.00
CA VAL A 271 -5.88 -12.11 6.91
C VAL A 271 -4.79 -13.11 7.30
N GLU A 272 -3.82 -12.72 8.12
CA GLU A 272 -2.80 -13.65 8.62
C GLU A 272 -3.40 -14.82 9.41
N CYS A 273 -4.51 -14.60 10.13
CA CYS A 273 -5.23 -15.71 10.78
C CYS A 273 -5.71 -16.75 9.77
N PHE A 274 -6.31 -16.30 8.65
CA PHE A 274 -6.77 -17.20 7.58
C PHE A 274 -5.59 -17.85 6.82
N VAL A 275 -4.46 -17.15 6.68
CA VAL A 275 -3.28 -17.74 6.03
C VAL A 275 -2.64 -18.80 6.92
N SER A 276 -2.61 -18.57 8.24
CA SER A 276 -2.03 -19.50 9.20
C SER A 276 -2.91 -20.74 9.39
N ASN A 277 -4.24 -20.56 9.38
CA ASN A 277 -5.20 -21.64 9.51
C ASN A 277 -6.37 -21.45 8.53
N PRO A 278 -6.20 -21.81 7.24
CA PRO A 278 -7.24 -21.61 6.25
C PRO A 278 -8.42 -22.58 6.47
N PRO A 279 -9.67 -22.09 6.44
CA PRO A 279 -10.84 -22.96 6.52
C PRO A 279 -10.82 -24.04 5.45
N VAL A 280 -11.34 -25.23 5.77
CA VAL A 280 -11.31 -26.40 4.88
C VAL A 280 -12.04 -26.10 3.58
N GLU A 281 -13.16 -25.39 3.65
CA GLU A 281 -14.01 -25.02 2.54
C GLU A 281 -13.32 -24.03 1.59
N VAL A 282 -12.47 -23.14 2.13
CA VAL A 282 -11.63 -22.24 1.32
C VAL A 282 -10.57 -23.02 0.58
N LYS A 283 -9.92 -24.00 1.23
CA LYS A 283 -8.96 -24.91 0.57
C LYS A 283 -9.62 -25.74 -0.52
N SER A 284 -10.78 -26.35 -0.25
CA SER A 284 -11.53 -27.15 -1.22
C SER A 284 -12.01 -26.31 -2.41
N THR A 285 -12.54 -25.11 -2.15
CA THR A 285 -12.95 -24.18 -3.21
C THR A 285 -11.75 -23.75 -4.05
N THR A 286 -10.64 -23.41 -3.41
CA THR A 286 -9.41 -23.02 -4.13
C THR A 286 -8.82 -24.17 -4.95
N HIS A 287 -8.88 -25.41 -4.44
CA HIS A 287 -8.49 -26.59 -5.21
C HIS A 287 -9.35 -26.75 -6.47
N ALA A 288 -10.67 -26.58 -6.35
CA ALA A 288 -11.57 -26.65 -7.49
C ALA A 288 -11.25 -25.55 -8.52
N LEU A 289 -10.98 -24.31 -8.08
CA LEU A 289 -10.57 -23.22 -8.96
C LEU A 289 -9.29 -23.57 -9.74
N GLY A 290 -8.26 -24.08 -9.05
CA GLY A 290 -6.98 -24.46 -9.67
C GLY A 290 -7.12 -25.65 -10.64
N LEU A 291 -7.88 -26.68 -10.23
CA LEU A 291 -8.14 -27.85 -11.06
C LEU A 291 -8.85 -27.48 -12.37
N GLU A 292 -9.87 -26.64 -12.30
CA GLU A 292 -10.60 -26.20 -13.49
C GLU A 292 -9.78 -25.23 -14.35
N LEU A 293 -8.92 -24.41 -13.73
CA LEU A 293 -8.02 -23.55 -14.48
C LEU A 293 -7.01 -24.38 -15.27
N ALA A 294 -6.47 -25.45 -14.66
CA ALA A 294 -5.63 -26.41 -15.35
C ALA A 294 -6.38 -27.07 -16.51
N LYS A 295 -7.60 -27.59 -16.29
CA LYS A 295 -8.41 -28.21 -17.35
C LYS A 295 -8.70 -27.23 -18.49
N HIS A 296 -9.01 -25.98 -18.17
CA HIS A 296 -9.29 -24.94 -19.15
C HIS A 296 -8.07 -24.61 -20.00
N LEU A 297 -6.90 -24.46 -19.38
CA LEU A 297 -5.64 -24.23 -20.08
C LEU A 297 -5.25 -25.41 -20.98
N MET A 298 -5.35 -26.64 -20.47
CA MET A 298 -4.99 -27.86 -21.20
C MET A 298 -5.96 -28.20 -22.35
N ALA A 299 -7.05 -27.42 -22.50
CA ALA A 299 -7.97 -27.55 -23.62
C ALA A 299 -7.57 -26.68 -24.83
N PHE A 300 -6.60 -25.78 -24.69
CA PHE A 300 -6.05 -25.00 -25.80
C PHE A 300 -5.09 -25.84 -26.66
N GLU A 301 -4.77 -25.33 -27.85
CA GLU A 301 -3.72 -25.92 -28.67
C GLU A 301 -2.37 -25.85 -27.95
N GLU A 302 -1.50 -26.83 -28.18
CA GLU A 302 -0.22 -26.97 -27.45
C GLU A 302 0.66 -25.71 -27.56
N GLY A 303 0.69 -25.06 -28.73
CA GLY A 303 1.45 -23.83 -28.92
C GLY A 303 0.91 -22.65 -28.10
N ASP A 304 -0.41 -22.56 -27.96
CA ASP A 304 -1.10 -21.51 -27.20
C ASP A 304 -0.85 -21.64 -25.70
N ILE A 305 -0.96 -22.87 -25.18
CA ILE A 305 -0.68 -23.12 -23.77
C ILE A 305 0.79 -22.93 -23.43
N LEU A 306 1.71 -23.34 -24.32
CA LEU A 306 3.14 -23.10 -24.13
C LEU A 306 3.45 -21.62 -24.06
N PHE A 307 2.89 -20.81 -24.96
CA PHE A 307 3.03 -19.36 -24.94
C PHE A 307 2.54 -18.75 -23.60
N VAL A 308 1.37 -19.17 -23.12
CA VAL A 308 0.84 -18.71 -21.82
C VAL A 308 1.78 -19.13 -20.68
N ALA A 309 2.29 -20.36 -20.70
CA ALA A 309 3.16 -20.89 -19.66
C ALA A 309 4.53 -20.18 -19.61
N GLU A 310 5.18 -19.93 -20.74
CA GLU A 310 6.47 -19.21 -20.82
C GLU A 310 6.34 -17.77 -20.30
N LYS A 311 5.24 -17.12 -20.68
CA LYS A 311 4.93 -15.76 -20.25
C LYS A 311 4.61 -15.69 -18.77
N LEU A 312 3.83 -16.65 -18.27
CA LEU A 312 3.57 -16.80 -16.84
C LEU A 312 4.90 -17.00 -16.09
N GLN A 313 5.75 -17.92 -16.54
CA GLN A 313 7.04 -18.21 -15.91
C GLN A 313 7.91 -16.94 -15.81
N THR A 314 7.99 -16.16 -16.90
CA THR A 314 8.69 -14.87 -16.92
C THR A 314 8.09 -13.88 -15.92
N ARG A 315 6.77 -13.69 -15.94
CA ARG A 315 6.08 -12.76 -15.04
C ARG A 315 6.24 -13.11 -13.57
N VAL A 316 6.23 -14.40 -13.23
CA VAL A 316 6.43 -14.86 -11.86
C VAL A 316 7.88 -14.67 -11.43
N ARG A 317 8.85 -14.89 -12.34
CA ARG A 317 10.27 -14.63 -12.09
C ARG A 317 10.55 -13.14 -11.84
N ASP A 318 9.85 -12.24 -12.54
CA ASP A 318 10.01 -10.79 -12.41
C ASP A 318 9.22 -10.18 -11.23
N ASP A 319 8.30 -10.95 -10.65
CA ASP A 319 7.41 -10.54 -9.54
C ASP A 319 7.47 -11.56 -8.41
N GLN A 320 8.69 -11.87 -7.96
CA GLN A 320 8.93 -12.79 -6.85
C GLN A 320 8.26 -12.28 -5.57
N ARG A 321 7.51 -13.18 -4.93
CA ARG A 321 6.82 -12.93 -3.66
C ARG A 321 7.65 -13.44 -2.49
N PHE A 322 7.55 -12.78 -1.34
CA PHE A 322 8.30 -13.14 -0.14
C PHE A 322 8.04 -14.57 0.36
N TRP A 323 6.90 -15.17 -0.01
CA TRP A 323 6.53 -16.54 0.31
C TRP A 323 6.84 -17.55 -0.81
N GLY A 324 7.33 -17.10 -1.97
CA GLY A 324 7.50 -17.95 -3.16
C GLY A 324 8.45 -19.14 -2.92
N GLU A 325 9.51 -18.94 -2.14
CA GLU A 325 10.49 -19.99 -1.82
C GLU A 325 9.93 -21.11 -0.94
N LEU A 326 8.80 -20.86 -0.25
CA LEU A 326 8.15 -21.88 0.58
C LEU A 326 7.41 -22.95 -0.24
N LYS A 327 7.32 -22.78 -1.57
CA LYS A 327 6.52 -23.63 -2.45
C LYS A 327 7.39 -24.35 -3.49
N PRO A 328 7.85 -25.58 -3.20
CA PRO A 328 8.70 -26.35 -4.10
C PRO A 328 8.10 -26.52 -5.50
N THR A 329 6.78 -26.75 -5.60
CA THR A 329 6.08 -26.91 -6.88
C THR A 329 6.13 -25.64 -7.75
N LEU A 330 6.16 -24.45 -7.13
CA LEU A 330 6.41 -23.20 -7.84
C LEU A 330 7.87 -23.13 -8.31
N GLY A 331 8.80 -23.57 -7.46
CA GLY A 331 10.22 -23.68 -7.81
C GLY A 331 10.47 -24.60 -9.00
N ASP A 332 9.79 -25.74 -9.07
CA ASP A 332 9.87 -26.68 -10.20
C ASP A 332 9.37 -26.03 -11.50
N PHE A 333 8.23 -25.32 -11.44
CA PHE A 333 7.71 -24.55 -12.58
C PHE A 333 8.69 -23.46 -13.05
N LEU A 334 9.31 -22.73 -12.14
CA LEU A 334 10.26 -21.66 -12.47
C LEU A 334 11.60 -22.15 -13.03
N LYS A 335 11.98 -23.40 -12.71
CA LYS A 335 13.21 -24.06 -13.16
C LYS A 335 13.03 -24.92 -14.41
N ALA A 336 11.80 -25.20 -14.84
CA ALA A 336 11.55 -25.97 -16.04
C ALA A 336 12.13 -25.26 -17.28
N GLU A 337 13.06 -25.91 -17.98
CA GLU A 337 13.80 -25.33 -19.10
C GLU A 337 13.25 -25.71 -20.47
N ASN A 338 12.59 -26.87 -20.58
CA ASN A 338 12.03 -27.35 -21.85
C ASN A 338 10.49 -27.30 -21.84
N PRO A 339 9.84 -27.23 -23.03
CA PRO A 339 8.39 -27.10 -23.14
C PRO A 339 7.59 -28.18 -22.41
N SER A 340 8.02 -29.44 -22.47
CA SER A 340 7.27 -30.56 -21.88
C SER A 340 7.26 -30.46 -20.35
N ASP A 341 8.42 -30.19 -19.75
CA ASP A 341 8.56 -30.02 -18.30
C ASP A 341 7.83 -28.76 -17.81
N LEU A 342 7.83 -27.69 -18.61
CA LEU A 342 7.13 -26.45 -18.28
C LEU A 342 5.62 -26.67 -18.19
N LEU A 343 5.03 -27.34 -19.19
CA LEU A 343 3.60 -27.65 -19.20
C LEU A 343 3.24 -28.68 -18.11
N ALA A 344 4.09 -29.69 -17.90
CA ALA A 344 3.88 -30.70 -16.88
C ALA A 344 3.91 -30.09 -15.46
N SER A 345 4.90 -29.26 -15.16
CA SER A 345 5.03 -28.56 -13.87
C SER A 345 3.89 -27.56 -13.64
N LEU A 346 3.47 -26.79 -14.65
CA LEU A 346 2.31 -25.91 -14.54
C LEU A 346 1.02 -26.69 -14.24
N ASN A 347 0.79 -27.80 -14.95
CA ASN A 347 -0.38 -28.65 -14.72
C ASN A 347 -0.36 -29.26 -13.31
N ALA A 348 0.79 -29.73 -12.84
CA ALA A 348 0.95 -30.28 -11.50
C ALA A 348 0.71 -29.21 -10.43
N LEU A 349 1.27 -28.01 -10.62
CA LEU A 349 1.13 -26.86 -9.74
C LEU A 349 -0.35 -26.48 -9.54
N LEU A 350 -1.10 -26.30 -10.62
CA LEU A 350 -2.50 -25.91 -10.58
C LEU A 350 -3.44 -26.99 -10.02
N ARG A 351 -3.07 -28.27 -10.16
CA ARG A 351 -3.87 -29.41 -9.66
C ARG A 351 -3.55 -29.82 -8.24
N SER A 352 -2.47 -29.28 -7.66
CA SER A 352 -2.03 -29.64 -6.31
C SER A 352 -3.07 -29.21 -5.28
N PRO A 353 -3.54 -30.10 -4.38
CA PRO A 353 -4.45 -29.74 -3.31
C PRO A 353 -3.77 -28.73 -2.35
N PRO A 354 -4.45 -27.62 -1.97
CA PRO A 354 -3.91 -26.70 -0.97
C PRO A 354 -3.76 -27.37 0.39
N VAL A 355 -2.56 -27.30 0.96
CA VAL A 355 -2.24 -27.83 2.29
C VAL A 355 -2.40 -26.73 3.33
N ASP A 356 -1.89 -25.53 3.01
CA ASP A 356 -1.87 -24.36 3.90
C ASP A 356 -2.41 -23.10 3.19
N GLY A 357 -2.39 -21.96 3.90
CA GLY A 357 -2.91 -20.70 3.36
C GLY A 357 -2.01 -20.08 2.28
N ILE A 358 -0.72 -20.42 2.22
CA ILE A 358 0.15 -19.97 1.13
C ILE A 358 -0.21 -20.72 -0.16
N ASP A 359 -0.63 -21.99 -0.10
CA ASP A 359 -1.15 -22.68 -1.29
C ASP A 359 -2.45 -22.04 -1.79
N VAL A 360 -3.32 -21.60 -0.87
CA VAL A 360 -4.51 -20.83 -1.24
C VAL A 360 -4.11 -19.55 -1.97
N ILE A 361 -3.18 -18.78 -1.41
CA ILE A 361 -2.66 -17.54 -2.02
C ILE A 361 -2.06 -17.81 -3.41
N LEU A 362 -1.23 -18.85 -3.53
CA LEU A 362 -0.53 -19.20 -4.76
C LEU A 362 -1.49 -19.44 -5.93
N ILE A 363 -2.57 -20.19 -5.72
CA ILE A 363 -3.55 -20.45 -6.80
C ILE A 363 -4.25 -19.16 -7.23
N GLN A 364 -4.61 -18.27 -6.30
CA GLN A 364 -5.24 -16.98 -6.62
C GLN A 364 -4.26 -16.06 -7.38
N TYR A 365 -3.00 -16.01 -6.94
CA TYR A 365 -1.93 -15.29 -7.62
C TYR A 365 -1.73 -15.80 -9.06
N LEU A 366 -1.60 -17.11 -9.24
CA LEU A 366 -1.41 -17.73 -10.57
C LEU A 366 -2.61 -17.47 -11.47
N LEU A 367 -3.84 -17.57 -10.96
CA LEU A 367 -5.06 -17.28 -11.72
C LEU A 367 -5.01 -15.88 -12.34
N VAL A 368 -4.66 -14.86 -11.55
CA VAL A 368 -4.55 -13.49 -12.04
C VAL A 368 -3.44 -13.36 -13.08
N LYS A 369 -2.26 -13.94 -12.84
CA LYS A 369 -1.12 -13.88 -13.77
C LYS A 369 -1.37 -14.66 -15.06
N ILE A 370 -2.12 -15.76 -15.01
CA ILE A 370 -2.56 -16.52 -16.18
C ILE A 370 -3.53 -15.68 -17.00
N GLY A 371 -4.53 -15.07 -16.36
CA GLY A 371 -5.46 -14.15 -17.03
C GLY A 371 -4.73 -12.99 -17.73
N ASP A 372 -3.73 -12.39 -17.07
CA ASP A 372 -2.86 -11.38 -17.69
C ASP A 372 -2.02 -11.91 -18.85
N SER A 373 -1.61 -13.17 -18.78
CA SER A 373 -0.81 -13.81 -19.83
C SER A 373 -1.63 -14.10 -21.08
N MET A 374 -2.94 -14.36 -20.93
CA MET A 374 -3.91 -14.53 -22.02
C MET A 374 -4.30 -13.21 -22.73
N GLN A 375 -4.12 -12.05 -22.09
CA GLN A 375 -4.62 -10.76 -22.59
C GLN A 375 -3.78 -10.11 -23.71
N VAL A 376 -2.57 -10.62 -23.99
CA VAL A 376 -1.63 -9.88 -24.85
C VAL A 376 -1.92 -10.11 -26.33
N ARG A 377 -2.34 -9.03 -26.97
CA ARG A 377 -2.23 -8.81 -28.41
C ARG A 377 -0.83 -8.28 -28.67
N ASP A 378 0.07 -9.13 -29.15
CA ASP A 378 1.28 -8.62 -29.76
C ASP A 378 0.89 -8.09 -31.15
N GLU A 379 1.26 -6.85 -31.47
CA GLU A 379 1.02 -6.28 -32.81
C GLU A 379 1.76 -7.06 -33.90
N ASN A 380 2.78 -7.85 -33.52
CA ASN A 380 3.58 -8.69 -34.41
C ASN A 380 3.39 -10.20 -34.20
N SER A 381 2.72 -10.65 -33.12
CA SER A 381 2.48 -12.08 -32.91
C SER A 381 1.03 -12.44 -33.26
N ARG A 382 0.88 -13.62 -33.86
CA ARG A 382 -0.41 -14.27 -34.13
C ARG A 382 -1.11 -14.71 -32.85
N ALA A 383 -1.02 -13.95 -31.75
CA ALA A 383 -1.91 -14.14 -30.62
C ALA A 383 -3.33 -13.83 -31.12
N SER A 384 -4.03 -14.89 -31.49
CA SER A 384 -5.40 -14.84 -32.00
C SER A 384 -6.26 -14.14 -30.95
N SER A 385 -7.30 -13.44 -31.40
CA SER A 385 -8.40 -13.03 -30.53
C SER A 385 -8.99 -14.20 -29.72
N ASP A 386 -8.66 -15.43 -30.10
CA ASP A 386 -9.26 -16.68 -29.66
C ASP A 386 -8.61 -17.23 -28.38
N LEU A 387 -7.40 -16.77 -28.04
CA LEU A 387 -6.71 -17.07 -26.78
C LEU A 387 -7.39 -16.43 -25.56
N MET A 388 -8.14 -15.33 -25.74
CA MET A 388 -8.75 -14.64 -24.63
C MET A 388 -10.02 -15.36 -24.18
N ALA A 389 -9.94 -16.02 -23.03
CA ALA A 389 -11.08 -16.71 -22.44
C ALA A 389 -12.27 -15.74 -22.18
N PRO A 390 -13.53 -16.16 -22.36
CA PRO A 390 -14.70 -15.28 -22.22
C PRO A 390 -14.82 -14.60 -20.86
N TRP A 391 -14.46 -15.30 -19.78
CA TRP A 391 -14.50 -14.74 -18.42
C TRP A 391 -13.46 -13.62 -18.24
N MET A 392 -12.27 -13.78 -18.82
CA MET A 392 -11.20 -12.80 -18.78
C MET A 392 -11.55 -11.59 -19.64
N ALA A 393 -12.19 -11.78 -20.80
CA ALA A 393 -12.69 -10.69 -21.63
C ALA A 393 -13.66 -9.77 -20.88
N THR A 394 -14.61 -10.37 -20.14
CA THR A 394 -15.56 -9.63 -19.29
C THR A 394 -14.84 -8.93 -18.14
N ALA A 395 -13.91 -9.62 -17.45
CA ALA A 395 -13.11 -9.03 -16.38
C ALA A 395 -12.27 -7.84 -16.87
N SER A 396 -11.60 -7.94 -18.03
CA SER A 396 -10.85 -6.83 -18.63
C SER A 396 -11.74 -5.67 -19.03
N SER A 397 -12.95 -5.92 -19.52
CA SER A 397 -13.93 -4.87 -19.82
C SER A 397 -14.38 -4.16 -18.54
N ASN A 398 -14.70 -4.90 -17.48
CA ASN A 398 -15.02 -4.33 -16.18
C ASN A 398 -13.84 -3.51 -15.62
N TYR A 399 -12.63 -4.04 -15.70
CA TYR A 399 -11.42 -3.35 -15.24
C TYR A 399 -11.25 -1.99 -15.92
N LYS A 400 -11.38 -1.92 -17.25
CA LYS A 400 -11.23 -0.67 -18.01
C LYS A 400 -12.34 0.33 -17.75
N LYS A 401 -13.59 -0.13 -17.62
CA LYS A 401 -14.78 0.73 -17.56
C LYS A 401 -15.16 1.17 -16.15
N VAL A 402 -14.80 0.37 -15.14
CA VAL A 402 -15.24 0.57 -13.75
C VAL A 402 -14.04 0.74 -12.82
N ILE A 403 -13.13 -0.24 -12.79
CA ILE A 403 -12.02 -0.25 -11.81
C ILE A 403 -11.04 0.90 -12.07
N VAL A 404 -10.57 1.11 -13.30
CA VAL A 404 -9.60 2.17 -13.62
C VAL A 404 -10.12 3.56 -13.24
N PRO A 405 -11.35 3.97 -13.61
CA PRO A 405 -11.94 5.22 -13.14
C PRO A 405 -12.09 5.31 -11.62
N ALA A 406 -12.54 4.23 -10.96
CA ALA A 406 -12.81 4.21 -9.53
C ALA A 406 -11.54 4.25 -8.64
N VAL A 407 -10.41 3.72 -9.13
CA VAL A 407 -9.15 3.69 -8.35
C VAL A 407 -8.44 5.05 -8.33
N ASN A 408 -8.49 5.76 -9.46
CA ASN A 408 -7.76 6.99 -9.79
C ASN A 408 -6.52 7.31 -8.91
N ARG A 409 -5.38 6.68 -9.25
CA ARG A 409 -4.19 6.64 -8.39
C ARG A 409 -2.93 7.11 -9.09
N LEU A 410 -2.03 7.68 -8.30
CA LEU A 410 -0.67 7.97 -8.73
C LEU A 410 0.23 6.79 -8.40
N LYS A 411 1.09 6.43 -9.35
CA LYS A 411 2.21 5.51 -9.10
C LYS A 411 3.35 6.32 -8.51
N SER A 412 3.91 5.88 -7.39
CA SER A 412 5.09 6.53 -6.79
C SER A 412 6.25 6.51 -7.79
N PRO A 413 6.80 7.68 -8.16
CA PRO A 413 7.95 7.76 -9.05
C PRO A 413 9.19 7.36 -8.24
N GLY A 414 9.67 6.14 -8.46
CA GLY A 414 10.90 5.65 -7.85
C GLY A 414 10.94 4.12 -7.78
N PRO A 415 12.13 3.50 -7.75
CA PRO A 415 12.23 2.14 -7.24
C PRO A 415 11.61 2.17 -5.84
N ALA A 416 10.65 1.28 -5.56
CA ALA A 416 10.12 1.15 -4.20
C ALA A 416 11.34 0.98 -3.31
N LEU A 417 11.61 1.98 -2.47
CA LEU A 417 12.77 1.97 -1.60
C LEU A 417 12.60 0.75 -0.71
N ASP A 418 13.39 -0.28 -0.99
CA ASP A 418 13.25 -1.63 -0.45
C ASP A 418 13.86 -1.70 0.96
N TYR A 419 13.52 -0.70 1.78
CA TYR A 419 14.03 -0.51 3.14
C TYR A 419 13.13 -1.11 4.20
N SER A 420 12.02 -1.72 3.79
CA SER A 420 11.19 -2.44 4.73
C SER A 420 11.86 -3.74 5.10
N ILE A 421 11.94 -3.99 6.41
CA ILE A 421 11.99 -5.34 6.96
C ILE A 421 10.98 -6.18 6.15
N PRO A 422 11.40 -7.31 5.54
CA PRO A 422 10.50 -8.18 4.80
C PRO A 422 9.25 -8.47 5.63
N THR A 423 8.09 -8.12 5.08
CA THR A 423 6.81 -8.19 5.78
C THR A 423 5.71 -8.52 4.80
N ALA A 424 4.73 -9.28 5.27
CA ALA A 424 3.44 -9.45 4.62
C ALA A 424 2.50 -8.29 4.97
N GLY A 425 1.33 -8.28 4.34
CA GLY A 425 0.26 -7.34 4.64
C GLY A 425 0.44 -5.98 3.99
N THR A 426 -0.38 -5.01 4.41
CA THR A 426 -0.54 -3.72 3.73
C THR A 426 0.19 -2.56 4.39
N THR A 427 0.90 -2.77 5.50
CA THR A 427 1.66 -1.70 6.19
C THR A 427 2.72 -1.08 5.27
N GLN A 428 2.90 0.24 5.36
CA GLN A 428 3.89 0.97 4.56
C GLN A 428 5.31 0.77 5.10
N SER A 429 6.35 1.04 4.30
CA SER A 429 7.75 0.89 4.72
C SER A 429 8.15 1.77 5.90
N HIS A 430 7.46 2.90 6.07
CA HIS A 430 7.66 3.82 7.16
C HIS A 430 6.82 3.48 8.42
N GLN A 431 6.02 2.43 8.35
CA GLN A 431 5.25 1.92 9.48
C GLN A 431 5.95 0.67 10.03
N PRO A 432 6.00 0.47 11.36
CA PRO A 432 6.48 -0.78 11.91
C PRO A 432 5.78 -1.99 11.25
N PRO A 433 6.52 -3.02 10.83
CA PRO A 433 5.90 -4.18 10.20
C PRO A 433 5.01 -4.90 11.21
N VAL A 434 3.82 -5.33 10.76
CA VAL A 434 2.91 -6.13 11.58
C VAL A 434 3.12 -7.63 11.37
N LEU A 435 3.54 -8.05 10.16
CA LEU A 435 3.72 -9.45 9.78
C LEU A 435 5.13 -9.69 9.21
N ALA A 436 6.16 -9.50 10.03
CA ALA A 436 7.54 -9.84 9.67
C ALA A 436 7.92 -11.20 10.26
N ASN A 437 8.59 -12.04 9.46
CA ASN A 437 9.15 -13.32 9.89
C ASN A 437 10.55 -13.51 9.29
N ASP A 438 11.41 -14.26 9.96
CA ASP A 438 12.83 -14.44 9.58
C ASP A 438 13.01 -15.12 8.22
N TRP A 439 12.03 -15.91 7.77
CA TRP A 439 12.06 -16.59 6.48
C TRP A 439 11.63 -15.69 5.31
N MET A 440 11.06 -14.52 5.58
CA MET A 440 10.56 -13.63 4.52
C MET A 440 11.72 -12.95 3.80
N VAL A 441 11.69 -13.00 2.47
CA VAL A 441 12.62 -12.24 1.63
C VAL A 441 11.99 -10.93 1.17
N SER A 442 12.83 -9.97 0.80
CA SER A 442 12.34 -8.69 0.29
C SER A 442 11.54 -8.89 -0.99
N SER A 443 10.42 -8.17 -1.14
CA SER A 443 9.57 -8.29 -2.32
C SER A 443 8.80 -7.00 -2.58
N ARG A 444 8.46 -6.78 -3.85
CA ARG A 444 7.69 -5.60 -4.25
C ARG A 444 6.22 -5.75 -3.87
N ARG A 445 5.81 -5.05 -2.81
CA ARG A 445 4.41 -4.96 -2.40
C ARG A 445 3.68 -3.82 -3.13
N PRO A 446 2.47 -4.06 -3.69
CA PRO A 446 1.70 -3.00 -4.34
C PRO A 446 1.35 -1.82 -3.43
N ALA A 447 1.16 -2.05 -2.12
CA ALA A 447 0.94 -1.03 -1.10
C ALA A 447 2.01 0.08 -1.12
N MET A 448 3.24 -0.26 -1.53
CA MET A 448 4.36 0.67 -1.62
C MET A 448 4.39 1.47 -2.93
N SER A 449 3.59 1.07 -3.91
CA SER A 449 3.68 1.57 -5.28
C SER A 449 2.65 2.65 -5.61
N TYR A 450 1.63 2.83 -4.78
CA TYR A 450 0.46 3.63 -5.12
C TYR A 450 0.03 4.56 -3.99
N ARG A 451 -0.55 5.69 -4.38
CA ARG A 451 -1.23 6.64 -3.49
C ARG A 451 -2.44 7.25 -4.20
N PRO A 452 -3.44 7.75 -3.47
CA PRO A 452 -4.56 8.47 -4.09
C PRO A 452 -4.06 9.66 -4.91
N ASP A 453 -4.70 9.92 -6.05
CA ASP A 453 -4.55 11.19 -6.73
C ASP A 453 -5.48 12.23 -6.10
N PHE A 454 -4.98 13.00 -5.12
CA PHE A 454 -5.78 14.04 -4.47
C PHE A 454 -6.14 15.23 -5.39
N THR A 455 -5.51 15.34 -6.57
CA THR A 455 -5.89 16.38 -7.55
C THR A 455 -7.14 16.01 -8.34
N ASN A 456 -7.43 14.72 -8.42
CA ASN A 456 -8.55 14.15 -9.14
C ASN A 456 -9.10 12.93 -8.37
N ILE A 457 -9.42 13.10 -7.09
CA ILE A 457 -9.83 11.96 -6.27
C ILE A 457 -11.15 11.38 -6.79
N SER A 458 -11.23 10.05 -6.93
CA SER A 458 -12.49 9.40 -7.32
C SER A 458 -13.49 9.43 -6.15
N PRO A 459 -14.81 9.42 -6.43
CA PRO A 459 -15.83 9.35 -5.38
C PRO A 459 -15.64 8.15 -4.44
N GLU A 460 -15.27 6.99 -4.98
CA GLU A 460 -15.04 5.76 -4.21
C GLU A 460 -13.92 5.94 -3.18
N VAL A 461 -12.79 6.51 -3.61
CA VAL A 461 -11.65 6.75 -2.73
C VAL A 461 -11.99 7.82 -1.71
N LEU A 462 -12.71 8.87 -2.11
CA LEU A 462 -13.17 9.91 -1.20
C LEU A 462 -14.04 9.32 -0.09
N THR A 463 -15.07 8.55 -0.44
CA THR A 463 -15.98 7.87 0.51
C THR A 463 -15.20 6.99 1.49
N ALA A 464 -14.25 6.20 1.00
CA ALA A 464 -13.43 5.32 1.84
C ALA A 464 -12.60 6.13 2.86
N LEU A 465 -11.96 7.21 2.41
CA LEU A 465 -11.15 8.06 3.29
C LEU A 465 -11.99 8.83 4.31
N GLU A 466 -13.17 9.33 3.92
CA GLU A 466 -14.13 9.98 4.83
C GLU A 466 -14.62 9.01 5.91
N SER A 467 -14.70 7.72 5.58
CA SER A 467 -15.08 6.64 6.48
C SER A 467 -13.93 6.11 7.33
N GLY A 468 -12.72 6.68 7.19
CA GLY A 468 -11.56 6.28 7.97
C GLY A 468 -11.02 4.90 7.58
N LEU A 469 -11.17 4.49 6.33
CA LEU A 469 -10.64 3.23 5.81
C LEU A 469 -9.23 3.42 5.24
N PRO A 470 -8.34 2.41 5.35
CA PRO A 470 -7.02 2.48 4.74
C PRO A 470 -7.13 2.41 3.22
N TYR A 471 -6.35 3.23 2.52
CA TYR A 471 -6.19 3.14 1.06
C TYR A 471 -4.91 2.37 0.74
N VAL A 472 -4.99 1.21 0.13
CA VAL A 472 -3.79 0.42 -0.21
C VAL A 472 -3.43 0.58 -1.67
N GLY A 473 -4.40 0.33 -2.54
CA GLY A 473 -4.24 0.45 -3.98
C GLY A 473 -5.50 0.95 -4.71
N GLY A 474 -6.58 1.24 -3.99
CA GLY A 474 -7.92 1.46 -4.53
C GLY A 474 -8.65 0.14 -4.81
N VAL A 475 -9.88 0.23 -5.33
CA VAL A 475 -10.74 -0.92 -5.64
C VAL A 475 -10.01 -1.99 -6.48
N SER A 476 -10.22 -3.27 -6.17
CA SER A 476 -9.33 -4.33 -6.65
C SER A 476 -9.75 -4.93 -7.99
N GLY A 477 -8.93 -4.72 -9.03
CA GLY A 477 -9.10 -5.40 -10.32
C GLY A 477 -8.83 -6.91 -10.24
N SER A 478 -7.83 -7.32 -9.46
CA SER A 478 -7.48 -8.73 -9.26
C SER A 478 -8.60 -9.52 -8.56
N ALA A 479 -9.30 -8.91 -7.59
CA ALA A 479 -10.52 -9.50 -7.04
C ALA A 479 -11.57 -9.72 -8.14
N GLY A 480 -11.72 -8.74 -9.04
CA GLY A 480 -12.61 -8.85 -10.19
C GLY A 480 -12.26 -10.04 -11.08
N VAL A 481 -10.98 -10.24 -11.41
CA VAL A 481 -10.53 -11.39 -12.22
C VAL A 481 -10.93 -12.73 -11.57
N ILE A 482 -10.67 -12.89 -10.26
CA ILE A 482 -10.99 -14.11 -9.51
C ILE A 482 -12.51 -14.37 -9.48
N LEU A 483 -13.31 -13.33 -9.20
CA LEU A 483 -14.77 -13.46 -9.12
C LEU A 483 -15.40 -13.77 -10.48
N HIS A 484 -14.88 -13.20 -11.58
CA HIS A 484 -15.35 -13.54 -12.93
C HIS A 484 -15.03 -15.00 -13.29
N TRP A 485 -13.85 -15.50 -12.90
CA TRP A 485 -13.50 -16.90 -13.11
C TRP A 485 -14.46 -17.83 -12.35
N ALA A 486 -14.67 -17.61 -11.06
CA ALA A 486 -15.56 -18.44 -10.26
C ALA A 486 -17.03 -18.37 -10.73
N SER A 487 -17.52 -17.18 -11.09
CA SER A 487 -18.86 -17.02 -11.67
C SER A 487 -18.99 -17.77 -13.01
N TYR A 488 -17.96 -17.73 -13.86
CA TYR A 488 -17.92 -18.50 -15.09
C TYR A 488 -18.02 -20.02 -14.83
N LEU A 489 -17.28 -20.53 -13.84
CA LEU A 489 -17.34 -21.92 -13.42
C LEU A 489 -18.73 -22.32 -12.92
N ASN A 490 -19.36 -21.50 -12.07
CA ASN A 490 -20.73 -21.76 -11.61
C ASN A 490 -21.75 -21.71 -12.74
N GLY A 491 -21.68 -20.72 -13.62
CA GLY A 491 -22.66 -20.55 -14.69
C GLY A 491 -22.52 -21.54 -15.85
N LYS A 492 -21.28 -21.87 -16.25
CA LYS A 492 -21.01 -22.72 -17.43
C LYS A 492 -20.72 -24.17 -17.08
N GLN A 493 -20.12 -24.44 -15.93
CA GLN A 493 -19.73 -25.78 -15.52
C GLN A 493 -20.58 -26.33 -14.37
N ASN A 494 -21.48 -25.54 -13.80
CA ASN A 494 -22.40 -25.94 -12.73
C ASN A 494 -21.66 -26.56 -11.52
N LEU A 495 -20.52 -25.98 -11.16
CA LEU A 495 -19.67 -26.49 -10.08
C LEU A 495 -20.22 -26.24 -8.68
N GLY A 496 -21.17 -25.31 -8.53
CA GLY A 496 -21.79 -25.00 -7.24
C GLY A 496 -20.79 -24.49 -6.20
N LEU A 497 -19.79 -23.73 -6.64
CA LEU A 497 -18.83 -23.08 -5.75
C LEU A 497 -19.54 -22.06 -4.88
N ASP A 498 -19.31 -22.11 -3.58
CA ASP A 498 -19.74 -21.05 -2.67
C ASP A 498 -18.83 -19.83 -2.85
N MET A 499 -19.41 -18.76 -3.38
CA MET A 499 -18.68 -17.54 -3.71
C MET A 499 -18.05 -16.87 -2.48
N ARG A 500 -18.56 -17.14 -1.27
CA ARG A 500 -18.00 -16.60 -0.03
C ARG A 500 -16.60 -17.16 0.21
N HIS A 501 -16.41 -18.47 0.01
CA HIS A 501 -15.09 -19.09 0.13
C HIS A 501 -14.11 -18.61 -0.96
N VAL A 502 -14.61 -18.32 -2.16
CA VAL A 502 -13.82 -17.68 -3.22
C VAL A 502 -13.36 -16.27 -2.78
N LEU A 503 -14.27 -15.48 -2.22
CA LEU A 503 -13.98 -14.13 -1.76
C LEU A 503 -12.96 -14.13 -0.60
N MET A 504 -13.07 -15.08 0.35
CA MET A 504 -12.06 -15.23 1.41
C MET A 504 -10.68 -15.58 0.83
N GLY A 505 -10.61 -16.53 -0.11
CA GLY A 505 -9.34 -16.88 -0.79
C GLY A 505 -8.73 -15.70 -1.55
N ALA A 506 -9.55 -14.92 -2.25
CA ALA A 506 -9.12 -13.70 -2.92
C ALA A 506 -8.57 -12.67 -1.92
N LEU A 507 -9.27 -12.46 -0.79
CA LEU A 507 -8.82 -11.56 0.27
C LEU A 507 -7.50 -12.01 0.89
N MET A 508 -7.32 -13.32 1.10
CA MET A 508 -6.05 -13.89 1.57
C MET A 508 -4.90 -13.50 0.67
N PHE A 509 -5.02 -13.71 -0.63
CA PHE A 509 -4.00 -13.31 -1.61
C PHE A 509 -3.78 -11.80 -1.61
N LEU A 510 -4.84 -11.02 -1.81
CA LEU A 510 -4.70 -9.61 -2.12
C LEU A 510 -4.20 -8.81 -0.92
N ASN A 511 -4.57 -9.16 0.31
CA ASN A 511 -4.09 -8.44 1.47
C ASN A 511 -2.71 -8.91 1.93
N TYR A 512 -2.48 -10.24 1.98
CA TYR A 512 -1.23 -10.80 2.48
C TYR A 512 -0.04 -10.40 1.58
N ASP A 513 -0.24 -10.29 0.27
CA ASP A 513 0.76 -9.78 -0.69
C ASP A 513 0.96 -8.25 -0.60
N GLY A 514 0.18 -7.56 0.22
CA GLY A 514 0.17 -6.10 0.32
C GLY A 514 -0.47 -5.42 -0.88
N GLY A 515 -1.41 -6.09 -1.55
CA GLY A 515 -2.15 -5.58 -2.71
C GLY A 515 -3.28 -4.63 -2.34
N HIS A 516 -4.18 -5.10 -1.48
CA HIS A 516 -5.45 -4.44 -1.20
C HIS A 516 -5.95 -4.61 0.24
N GLY A 517 -6.69 -3.62 0.74
CA GLY A 517 -7.41 -3.70 2.01
C GLY A 517 -8.71 -4.51 1.92
N VAL A 518 -9.31 -4.85 3.06
CA VAL A 518 -10.58 -5.62 3.11
C VAL A 518 -11.70 -4.86 2.39
N HIS A 519 -11.83 -3.57 2.67
CA HIS A 519 -12.81 -2.69 2.04
C HIS A 519 -12.68 -2.68 0.51
N GLU A 520 -11.48 -2.57 -0.03
CA GLU A 520 -11.25 -2.48 -1.48
C GLU A 520 -11.66 -3.76 -2.22
N VAL A 521 -11.54 -4.92 -1.56
CA VAL A 521 -12.00 -6.22 -2.08
C VAL A 521 -13.52 -6.33 -1.98
N LEU A 522 -14.10 -5.96 -0.84
CA LEU A 522 -15.56 -5.94 -0.64
C LEU A 522 -16.26 -4.99 -1.61
N TRP A 523 -15.65 -3.85 -1.91
CA TRP A 523 -16.20 -2.90 -2.88
C TRP A 523 -16.33 -3.54 -4.26
N THR A 524 -15.27 -4.20 -4.74
CA THR A 524 -15.33 -4.93 -6.03
C THR A 524 -16.38 -6.04 -5.98
N ALA A 525 -16.47 -6.77 -4.87
CA ALA A 525 -17.46 -7.82 -4.69
C ALA A 525 -18.90 -7.28 -4.78
N ASN A 526 -19.21 -6.20 -4.05
CA ASN A 526 -20.51 -5.52 -4.10
C ASN A 526 -20.83 -5.01 -5.51
N GLN A 527 -19.86 -4.38 -6.17
CA GLN A 527 -20.03 -3.88 -7.54
C GLN A 527 -20.41 -5.00 -8.53
N LEU A 528 -19.83 -6.20 -8.36
CA LEU A 528 -20.04 -7.33 -9.25
C LEU A 528 -21.23 -8.21 -8.86
N ASP A 529 -21.70 -8.15 -7.62
CA ASP A 529 -22.63 -9.10 -7.02
C ASP A 529 -23.86 -9.39 -7.90
N ALA A 530 -24.61 -8.35 -8.25
CA ALA A 530 -25.81 -8.50 -9.09
C ALA A 530 -25.47 -8.97 -10.52
N SER A 531 -24.38 -8.47 -11.12
CA SER A 531 -24.02 -8.76 -12.51
C SER A 531 -23.50 -10.19 -12.70
N LEU A 532 -22.82 -10.74 -11.69
CA LEU A 532 -22.23 -12.07 -11.71
C LEU A 532 -23.05 -13.09 -10.91
N LYS A 533 -24.14 -12.65 -10.26
CA LYS A 533 -24.99 -13.46 -9.37
C LYS A 533 -24.15 -14.14 -8.29
N LEU A 534 -23.39 -13.34 -7.55
CA LEU A 534 -22.47 -13.86 -6.53
C LEU A 534 -23.19 -14.22 -5.23
N GLU A 535 -24.40 -13.69 -5.02
CA GLU A 535 -25.26 -13.94 -3.85
C GLU A 535 -24.62 -13.49 -2.53
N PHE A 536 -23.83 -12.42 -2.60
CA PHE A 536 -23.24 -11.84 -1.38
C PHE A 536 -24.25 -11.01 -0.59
N ASP A 537 -25.22 -10.40 -1.28
CA ASP A 537 -26.24 -9.53 -0.67
C ASP A 537 -25.61 -8.42 0.19
N LEU A 538 -24.51 -7.84 -0.31
CA LEU A 538 -23.78 -6.75 0.35
C LEU A 538 -24.53 -5.40 0.32
N GLN A 539 -25.74 -5.39 -0.23
CA GLN A 539 -26.51 -4.23 -0.69
C GLN A 539 -26.17 -2.91 0.04
N SER A 540 -25.57 -1.97 -0.69
CA SER A 540 -25.75 -0.54 -0.37
C SER A 540 -27.18 -0.14 -0.71
N GLN A 541 -27.87 0.58 0.18
CA GLN A 541 -29.11 1.29 -0.16
C GLN A 541 -28.91 2.46 -1.14
N GLY A 542 -27.74 2.55 -1.79
CA GLY A 542 -27.29 3.69 -2.59
C GLY A 542 -26.39 3.28 -3.75
N GLU A 543 -25.77 4.28 -4.40
CA GLU A 543 -24.88 4.06 -5.54
C GLU A 543 -23.62 3.29 -5.11
N VAL A 544 -23.05 2.50 -6.02
CA VAL A 544 -21.84 1.69 -5.75
C VAL A 544 -20.68 2.57 -5.27
N LYS A 545 -20.60 3.81 -5.75
CA LYS A 545 -19.56 4.77 -5.34
C LYS A 545 -19.63 5.20 -3.87
N ASP A 546 -20.79 5.03 -3.24
CA ASP A 546 -21.06 5.36 -1.85
C ASP A 546 -20.93 4.12 -0.93
N PHE A 547 -20.62 2.94 -1.49
CA PHE A 547 -20.52 1.70 -0.72
C PHE A 547 -19.27 1.68 0.18
N ILE A 548 -19.49 1.43 1.46
CA ILE A 548 -18.46 1.24 2.48
C ILE A 548 -18.45 -0.24 2.88
N GLY A 549 -17.55 -1.03 2.28
CA GLY A 549 -17.29 -2.39 2.74
C GLY A 549 -16.69 -2.39 4.13
N CYS A 550 -17.38 -3.02 5.10
CA CYS A 550 -16.97 -3.03 6.50
C CYS A 550 -16.84 -4.44 7.11
N TYR A 551 -16.29 -4.51 8.32
CA TYR A 551 -16.02 -5.77 9.00
C TYR A 551 -17.30 -6.49 9.43
N ASN A 552 -18.32 -5.77 9.90
CA ASN A 552 -19.63 -6.35 10.23
C ASN A 552 -20.29 -7.00 9.00
N GLN A 553 -20.21 -6.34 7.84
CA GLN A 553 -20.70 -6.91 6.58
C GLN A 553 -19.90 -8.15 6.19
N PHE A 554 -18.57 -8.11 6.30
CA PHE A 554 -17.73 -9.28 6.04
C PHE A 554 -18.10 -10.44 6.95
N GLU A 555 -18.25 -10.24 8.25
CA GLU A 555 -18.66 -11.28 9.20
C GLU A 555 -20.03 -11.86 8.85
N LYS A 556 -20.99 -10.99 8.51
CA LYS A 556 -22.36 -11.37 8.15
C LYS A 556 -22.40 -12.29 6.92
N LEU A 557 -21.51 -12.11 5.94
CA LEU A 557 -21.43 -13.02 4.78
C LEU A 557 -21.28 -14.49 5.23
N TYR A 558 -20.55 -14.72 6.32
CA TYR A 558 -20.21 -16.05 6.81
C TYR A 558 -21.11 -16.54 7.94
N GLU A 559 -22.09 -15.77 8.41
CA GLU A 559 -22.96 -16.12 9.55
C GLU A 559 -23.66 -17.48 9.38
N SER A 560 -24.02 -17.83 8.14
CA SER A 560 -24.65 -19.12 7.78
C SER A 560 -23.66 -20.18 7.28
N SER A 561 -22.36 -19.91 7.31
CA SER A 561 -21.30 -20.80 6.83
C SER A 561 -20.56 -21.47 8.00
N SER A 562 -19.87 -22.57 7.72
CA SER A 562 -18.95 -23.22 8.67
C SER A 562 -17.75 -22.34 9.04
N CYS A 563 -17.41 -21.34 8.21
CA CYS A 563 -16.30 -20.43 8.45
C CYS A 563 -16.61 -19.31 9.45
N HIS A 564 -17.85 -19.18 9.96
CA HIS A 564 -18.24 -18.05 10.83
C HIS A 564 -17.34 -17.91 12.06
N ALA A 565 -17.06 -19.03 12.74
CA ALA A 565 -16.22 -19.05 13.93
C ALA A 565 -14.78 -18.62 13.65
N ASP A 566 -14.21 -19.04 12.51
CA ASP A 566 -12.87 -18.64 12.07
C ASP A 566 -12.82 -17.14 11.78
N VAL A 567 -13.88 -16.58 11.18
CA VAL A 567 -13.99 -15.13 10.91
C VAL A 567 -14.05 -14.33 12.22
N GLN A 568 -14.89 -14.75 13.17
CA GLN A 568 -14.99 -14.11 14.48
C GLN A 568 -13.67 -14.16 15.26
N GLN A 569 -13.01 -15.31 15.22
CA GLN A 569 -11.70 -15.48 15.85
C GLN A 569 -10.66 -14.56 15.19
N ALA A 570 -10.59 -14.53 13.87
CA ALA A 570 -9.66 -13.69 13.13
C ALA A 570 -9.88 -12.19 13.42
N MET A 571 -11.13 -11.73 13.47
CA MET A 571 -11.47 -10.35 13.84
C MET A 571 -11.10 -10.03 15.29
N THR A 572 -11.32 -10.96 16.22
CA THR A 572 -10.93 -10.79 17.62
C THR A 572 -9.40 -10.66 17.75
N VAL A 573 -8.63 -11.53 17.07
CA VAL A 573 -7.17 -11.46 17.06
C VAL A 573 -6.69 -10.16 16.43
N ALA A 574 -7.28 -9.76 15.29
CA ALA A 574 -6.97 -8.50 14.62
C ALA A 574 -7.22 -7.28 15.51
N TRP A 575 -8.32 -7.29 16.27
CA TRP A 575 -8.64 -6.25 17.23
C TRP A 575 -7.59 -6.11 18.33
N GLU A 576 -7.27 -7.22 19.00
CA GLU A 576 -6.28 -7.24 20.07
C GLU A 576 -4.89 -6.82 19.57
N ARG A 577 -4.46 -7.32 18.40
CA ARG A 577 -3.17 -6.93 17.81
C ARG A 577 -3.15 -5.46 17.40
N THR A 578 -4.26 -4.90 16.93
CA THR A 578 -4.33 -3.47 16.57
C THR A 578 -4.15 -2.57 17.78
N ILE A 579 -4.80 -2.90 18.90
CA ILE A 579 -4.64 -2.16 20.16
C ILE A 579 -3.22 -2.32 20.71
N SER A 580 -2.67 -3.53 20.70
CA SER A 580 -1.28 -3.77 21.10
C SER A 580 -0.29 -3.02 20.21
N TYR A 581 -0.54 -2.97 18.91
CA TYR A 581 0.28 -2.24 17.95
C TYR A 581 0.24 -0.74 18.24
N PHE A 582 -0.96 -0.17 18.51
CA PHE A 582 -1.08 1.22 18.95
C PHE A 582 -0.26 1.49 20.21
N ARG A 583 -0.42 0.65 21.25
CA ARG A 583 0.29 0.83 22.54
C ARG A 583 1.81 0.77 22.41
N LYS A 584 2.33 -0.08 21.53
CA LYS A 584 3.76 -0.29 21.32
C LYS A 584 4.38 0.75 20.39
N ASN A 585 3.65 1.12 19.33
CA ASN A 585 4.22 1.84 18.20
C ASN A 585 3.75 3.29 18.08
N SER A 586 2.68 3.69 18.75
CA SER A 586 2.20 5.06 18.63
C SER A 586 3.03 6.01 19.47
N PHE A 587 3.31 7.21 18.94
CA PHE A 587 3.83 8.30 19.77
C PHE A 587 2.81 8.75 20.84
N PHE A 588 1.52 8.52 20.59
CA PHE A 588 0.41 8.96 21.43
C PHE A 588 -0.02 7.94 22.48
N SER A 589 0.60 6.75 22.54
CA SER A 589 0.31 5.80 23.59
C SER A 589 0.96 6.28 24.90
N GLU A 590 0.13 6.83 25.79
CA GLU A 590 0.56 7.35 27.10
C GLU A 590 1.05 6.26 28.06
N VAL A 591 0.86 4.97 27.73
CA VAL A 591 1.03 3.83 28.65
C VAL A 591 2.50 3.52 29.01
N GLU A 592 3.49 4.11 28.33
CA GLU A 592 4.92 3.90 28.66
C GLU A 592 5.67 5.19 29.05
N ARG A 593 5.00 6.33 29.26
CA ARG A 593 5.68 7.63 29.49
C ARG A 593 5.42 8.34 30.82
N THR A 594 4.81 7.66 31.76
CA THR A 594 4.80 8.00 33.20
C THR A 594 5.19 6.78 33.99
#